data_AF-A0AAW1MC61-F1
#
_entry.id   AF-A0AAW1MC61-F1
#
_cell.length_a   1.000
_cell.length_b   1.000
_cell.length_c   1.000
_cell.angle_alpha   90.00
_cell.angle_beta   90.00
_cell.angle_gamma   90.00
#
_symmetry.space_group_name_H-M   'P 1'
#
loop_
_entity.id
_entity.type
_entity.pdbx_description
1 polymer ?
#
loop_
_entity_poly.entity_id
_entity_poly.type
_entity_poly.pdbx_seq_one_letter_code
_entity_poly.pdbx_strand_id
1 'polypeptide(L)'
;MPLVVLSYGPYEAHGAVKYRTQRLHGLLRGLTQKQYEVEIIPSIHLNRLDVKMLENIIFQCDIRNLLFNIDYESDPVCMRIIAVIEEAEARFFADRNVPRFIRKGYPPDYLKSLSAKEILEHVQKSSIISLLYEHSKHIQPKQNSEHLVGSNAKIETSHGSYKRLQQNRMWSPSLCDIIPKQSSTGIDETLVNRKFAESVSYDIMSDIINDVVASGSELLISEDFLYSNG
;
A
#
# COMPACT_ATOMS: atom_id res chain seq x y z
N MET A 1 -5.83 12.12 3.58
CA MET A 1 -4.85 13.14 4.04
C MET A 1 -3.52 12.80 3.42
N PRO A 2 -2.72 13.79 2.98
CA PRO A 2 -1.42 13.51 2.39
C PRO A 2 -0.43 13.05 3.47
N LEU A 3 0.31 11.98 3.18
CA LEU A 3 1.40 11.49 4.02
C LEU A 3 2.70 12.23 3.67
N VAL A 4 3.34 12.82 4.68
CA VAL A 4 4.64 13.48 4.58
C VAL A 4 5.64 12.69 5.40
N VAL A 5 6.76 12.29 4.78
CA VAL A 5 7.82 11.53 5.45
C VAL A 5 9.03 12.45 5.65
N LEU A 6 9.42 12.66 6.90
CA LEU A 6 10.58 13.45 7.30
C LEU A 6 11.75 12.51 7.60
N SER A 7 12.73 12.44 6.70
CA SER A 7 13.97 11.70 6.91
C SER A 7 15.03 12.62 7.50
N TYR A 8 15.47 12.38 8.75
CA TYR A 8 16.35 13.31 9.46
C TYR A 8 17.66 12.66 9.93
N GLY A 9 18.76 13.36 9.69
CA GLY A 9 20.10 12.98 10.05
C GLY A 9 20.46 13.19 11.51
N PRO A 10 21.49 12.51 12.03
CA PRO A 10 22.11 12.94 13.27
C PRO A 10 22.75 14.32 13.04
N TYR A 11 22.76 15.16 14.06
CA TYR A 11 23.46 16.45 13.97
C TYR A 11 24.27 16.73 15.22
N GLU A 12 25.30 17.55 15.06
CA GLU A 12 26.16 17.96 16.16
C GLU A 12 25.49 19.06 16.98
N ALA A 13 25.35 18.82 18.28
CA ALA A 13 24.95 19.84 19.23
C ALA A 13 25.69 19.65 20.55
N HIS A 14 26.38 20.70 21.00
CA HIS A 14 27.24 20.68 22.19
C HIS A 14 28.35 19.61 22.10
N GLY A 15 29.01 19.49 20.94
CA GLY A 15 30.12 18.55 20.73
C GLY A 15 29.74 17.08 20.65
N ALA A 16 28.45 16.75 20.59
CA ALA A 16 27.97 15.38 20.45
C ALA A 16 27.05 15.24 19.23
N VAL A 17 27.37 14.28 18.36
CA VAL A 17 26.57 13.89 17.19
C VAL A 17 25.55 12.84 17.61
N LYS A 18 24.26 13.19 17.63
CA LYS A 18 23.16 12.28 18.01
C LYS A 18 21.92 12.56 17.17
N TYR A 19 21.05 11.55 17.03
CA TYR A 19 19.69 11.74 16.53
C TYR A 19 18.88 12.53 17.56
N ARG A 20 18.33 13.66 17.11
CA ARG A 20 17.62 14.62 17.95
C ARG A 20 16.43 15.16 17.16
N THR A 21 15.24 15.08 17.73
CA THR A 21 13.99 15.55 17.11
C THR A 21 13.60 16.96 17.58
N GLN A 22 14.36 17.52 18.52
CA GLN A 22 14.11 18.82 19.15
C GLN A 22 13.86 19.96 18.16
N ARG A 23 14.70 20.07 17.11
CA ARG A 23 14.57 21.10 16.07
C ARG A 23 13.40 20.88 15.12
N LEU A 24 12.87 19.65 15.06
CA LEU A 24 11.74 19.32 14.20
C LEU A 24 10.39 19.69 14.85
N HIS A 25 10.33 19.95 16.16
CA HIS A 25 9.06 20.21 16.85
C HIS A 25 8.26 21.38 16.28
N GLY A 26 8.92 22.48 15.90
CA GLY A 26 8.26 23.63 15.27
C GLY A 26 7.58 23.20 13.96
N LEU A 27 8.34 22.55 13.08
CA LEU A 27 7.83 22.02 11.81
C LEU A 27 6.68 21.01 12.01
N LEU A 28 6.82 20.06 12.94
CA LEU A 28 5.80 19.05 13.22
C LEU A 28 4.47 19.69 13.65
N ARG A 29 4.52 20.71 14.53
CA ARG A 29 3.32 21.45 14.92
C ARG A 29 2.64 22.12 13.72
N GLY A 30 3.43 22.76 12.86
CA GLY A 30 2.91 23.41 11.64
C GLY A 30 2.24 22.41 10.70
N LEU A 31 2.85 21.23 10.49
CA LEU A 31 2.27 20.17 9.66
C LEU A 31 1.00 19.58 10.27
N THR A 32 0.98 19.34 11.58
CA THR A 32 -0.23 18.86 12.28
C THR A 32 -1.36 19.88 12.24
N GLN A 33 -1.06 21.18 12.39
CA GLN A 33 -2.06 22.25 12.30
C GLN A 33 -2.68 22.33 10.89
N LYS A 34 -1.90 22.04 9.87
CA LYS A 34 -2.34 21.91 8.47
C LYS A 34 -2.96 20.56 8.13
N GLN A 35 -3.12 19.68 9.12
CA GLN A 35 -3.76 18.36 9.01
C GLN A 35 -3.02 17.36 8.09
N TYR A 36 -1.71 17.50 7.96
CA TYR A 36 -0.88 16.48 7.32
C TYR A 36 -0.59 15.32 8.27
N GLU A 37 -0.55 14.11 7.72
CA GLU A 37 -0.05 12.94 8.44
C GLU A 37 1.48 12.90 8.28
N VAL A 38 2.22 12.82 9.40
CA VAL A 38 3.68 12.95 9.38
C VAL A 38 4.34 11.72 9.96
N GLU A 39 5.22 11.11 9.17
CA GLU A 39 6.10 10.02 9.60
C GLU A 39 7.53 10.55 9.73
N ILE A 40 8.24 10.16 10.79
CA ILE A 40 9.61 10.61 11.05
C ILE A 40 10.54 9.41 11.02
N ILE A 41 11.53 9.44 10.12
CA ILE A 41 12.47 8.34 9.90
C ILE A 41 13.90 8.82 10.13
N PRO A 42 14.71 8.15 10.98
CA PRO A 42 16.12 8.49 11.12
C PRO A 42 16.90 8.12 9.85
N SER A 43 17.80 9.01 9.42
CA SER A 43 18.64 8.86 8.23
C SER A 43 20.12 8.88 8.61
N ILE A 44 20.96 8.14 7.89
CA ILE A 44 22.41 8.08 8.14
C ILE A 44 23.16 9.37 7.76
N HIS A 45 22.51 10.28 7.02
CA HIS A 45 23.17 11.47 6.47
C HIS A 45 23.31 12.58 7.52
N LEU A 46 24.55 12.94 7.87
CA LEU A 46 24.85 13.96 8.88
C LEU A 46 24.26 15.33 8.51
N ASN A 47 23.64 15.99 9.50
CA ASN A 47 23.05 17.32 9.42
C ASN A 47 21.97 17.49 8.32
N ARG A 48 21.45 16.42 7.75
CA ARG A 48 20.53 16.47 6.60
C ARG A 48 19.09 16.27 7.04
N LEU A 49 18.17 17.06 6.50
CA LEU A 49 16.73 16.82 6.58
C LEU A 49 16.19 16.71 5.15
N ASP A 50 15.61 15.55 4.82
CA ASP A 50 14.87 15.35 3.58
C ASP A 50 13.37 15.27 3.90
N VAL A 51 12.58 16.01 3.14
CA VAL A 51 11.12 16.00 3.19
C VAL A 51 10.62 15.27 1.96
N LYS A 52 9.87 14.20 2.16
CA LYS A 52 9.33 13.36 1.10
C LYS A 52 7.81 13.38 1.10
N MET A 53 7.24 13.32 -0.11
CA MET A 53 5.82 13.14 -0.35
C MET A 53 5.66 12.19 -1.53
N LEU A 54 4.82 11.16 -1.41
CA LEU A 54 4.66 10.11 -2.42
C LEU A 54 6.02 9.54 -2.89
N GLU A 55 6.88 9.19 -1.93
CA GLU A 55 8.24 8.65 -2.14
C GLU A 55 9.26 9.60 -2.80
N ASN A 56 8.83 10.78 -3.27
CA ASN A 56 9.68 11.76 -3.91
C ASN A 56 10.20 12.78 -2.90
N ILE A 57 11.50 13.11 -2.97
CA ILE A 57 12.10 14.18 -2.16
C ILE A 57 11.67 15.52 -2.76
N ILE A 58 10.84 16.26 -2.04
CA ILE A 58 10.32 17.57 -2.47
C ILE A 58 11.17 18.72 -1.93
N PHE A 59 11.84 18.51 -0.79
CA PHE A 59 12.68 19.52 -0.17
C PHE A 59 13.84 18.88 0.60
N GLN A 60 14.98 19.55 0.60
CA GLN A 60 16.17 19.13 1.33
C GLN A 60 16.83 20.35 1.97
N CYS A 61 17.21 20.25 3.24
CA CYS A 61 17.96 21.29 3.93
C CYS A 61 18.91 20.74 5.00
N ASP A 62 19.76 21.62 5.54
CA ASP A 62 20.54 21.34 6.74
C ASP A 62 19.63 21.48 7.97
N ILE A 63 19.54 20.43 8.79
CA ILE A 63 18.68 20.41 9.99
C ILE A 63 19.09 21.46 11.03
N ARG A 64 20.33 21.93 11.02
CA ARG A 64 20.83 22.97 11.93
C ARG A 64 20.26 24.35 11.61
N ASN A 65 19.74 24.55 10.40
CA ASN A 65 19.10 25.80 10.00
C ASN A 65 17.71 25.99 10.62
N LEU A 66 17.08 24.92 11.10
CA LEU A 66 15.81 25.01 11.83
C LEU A 66 16.02 25.60 13.20
N LEU A 67 15.22 26.59 13.59
CA LEU A 67 15.36 27.25 14.88
C LEU A 67 14.81 26.36 16.01
N PHE A 68 15.53 26.31 17.14
CA PHE A 68 15.16 25.45 18.27
C PHE A 68 14.09 26.13 19.13
N ASN A 69 13.01 25.40 19.44
CA ASN A 69 11.92 25.85 20.32
C ASN A 69 11.23 27.15 19.85
N ILE A 70 11.12 27.33 18.53
CA ILE A 70 10.39 28.43 17.91
C ILE A 70 9.21 27.84 17.14
N ASP A 71 8.08 28.54 17.13
CA ASP A 71 6.91 28.15 16.36
C ASP A 71 7.17 28.30 14.86
N TYR A 72 6.50 27.48 14.04
CA TYR A 72 6.78 27.39 12.60
C TYR A 72 6.58 28.72 11.85
N GLU A 73 5.71 29.60 12.34
CA GLU A 73 5.41 30.92 11.74
C GLU A 73 6.56 31.91 11.90
N SER A 74 7.42 31.72 12.91
CA SER A 74 8.58 32.57 13.16
C SER A 74 9.89 31.99 12.59
N ASP A 75 9.89 30.73 12.14
CA ASP A 75 11.05 30.10 11.51
C ASP A 75 10.94 30.15 9.97
N PRO A 76 11.79 30.93 9.28
CA PRO A 76 11.74 31.07 7.83
C PRO A 76 12.08 29.78 7.06
N VAL A 77 12.79 28.83 7.68
CA VAL A 77 13.04 27.51 7.09
C VAL A 77 11.77 26.66 7.17
N CYS A 78 11.11 26.64 8.33
CA CYS A 78 9.83 25.93 8.49
C CYS A 78 8.75 26.44 7.53
N MET A 79 8.61 27.76 7.40
CA MET A 79 7.65 28.37 6.46
C MET A 79 7.91 27.93 5.01
N ARG A 80 9.18 27.92 4.58
CA ARG A 80 9.55 27.45 3.23
C ARG A 80 9.21 25.98 3.02
N ILE A 81 9.45 25.13 4.01
CA ILE A 81 9.11 23.70 3.92
C ILE A 81 7.60 23.53 3.72
N ILE A 82 6.79 24.23 4.50
CA ILE A 82 5.32 24.16 4.39
C ILE A 82 4.84 24.67 3.02
N ALA A 83 5.39 25.79 2.55
CA ALA A 83 5.05 26.31 1.22
C ALA A 83 5.38 25.32 0.10
N VAL A 84 6.53 24.63 0.18
CA VAL A 84 6.91 23.59 -0.80
C VAL A 84 6.01 22.36 -0.71
N ILE A 85 5.56 21.98 0.48
CA ILE A 85 4.60 20.89 0.69
C ILE A 85 3.25 21.24 0.05
N GLU A 86 2.73 22.44 0.29
CA GLU A 86 1.47 22.91 -0.31
C GLU A 86 1.56 22.98 -1.83
N GLU A 87 2.69 23.46 -2.36
CA GLU A 87 2.95 23.47 -3.81
C GLU A 87 3.04 22.05 -4.39
N ALA A 88 3.74 21.14 -3.70
CA ALA A 88 3.88 19.75 -4.12
C ALA A 88 2.54 19.02 -4.10
N GLU A 89 1.72 19.22 -3.06
CA GLU A 89 0.37 18.69 -2.98
C GLU A 89 -0.48 19.17 -4.17
N ALA A 90 -0.48 20.48 -4.45
CA ALA A 90 -1.19 21.03 -5.59
C ALA A 90 -0.71 20.43 -6.93
N ARG A 91 0.58 20.12 -7.05
CA ARG A 91 1.14 19.48 -8.25
C ARG A 91 0.77 18.00 -8.36
N PHE A 92 0.85 17.24 -7.27
CA PHE A 92 0.60 15.80 -7.29
C PHE A 92 -0.88 15.45 -7.41
N PHE A 93 -1.76 16.24 -6.81
CA PHE A 93 -3.20 15.96 -6.78
C PHE A 93 -4.01 16.76 -7.81
N ALA A 94 -3.37 17.56 -8.67
CA ALA A 94 -4.09 18.17 -9.78
C ALA A 94 -4.60 17.09 -10.75
N ASP A 95 -5.90 17.14 -11.10
CA ASP A 95 -6.57 16.17 -12.01
C ASP A 95 -5.87 16.00 -13.36
N ARG A 96 -5.08 16.99 -13.77
CA ARG A 96 -4.28 16.99 -15.01
C ARG A 96 -2.96 16.22 -14.89
N ASN A 97 -2.46 16.00 -13.68
CA ASN A 97 -1.17 15.37 -13.42
C ASN A 97 -1.28 13.93 -12.94
N VAL A 98 -2.49 13.47 -12.58
CA VAL A 98 -2.74 12.04 -12.46
C VAL A 98 -2.46 11.43 -13.82
N PRO A 99 -1.47 10.54 -13.97
CA PRO A 99 -1.28 9.80 -15.20
C PRO A 99 -2.60 9.09 -15.45
N ARG A 100 -3.41 9.64 -16.35
CA ARG A 100 -4.53 8.90 -16.89
C ARG A 100 -3.84 7.77 -17.61
N PHE A 101 -3.84 6.61 -17.00
CA PHE A 101 -3.73 5.35 -17.72
C PHE A 101 -4.94 5.35 -18.64
N ILE A 102 -4.84 6.10 -19.73
CA ILE A 102 -5.54 5.82 -20.95
C ILE A 102 -4.97 4.45 -21.27
N ARG A 103 -5.69 3.40 -20.82
CA ARG A 103 -5.57 2.10 -21.46
C ARG A 103 -5.56 2.47 -22.92
N LYS A 104 -4.50 2.11 -23.66
CA LYS A 104 -4.59 2.08 -25.11
C LYS A 104 -5.68 1.06 -25.42
N GLY A 105 -6.93 1.45 -25.19
CA GLY A 105 -8.09 0.79 -25.70
C GLY A 105 -7.83 0.82 -27.18
N TYR A 106 -7.83 -0.37 -27.77
CA TYR A 106 -7.98 -0.47 -29.20
C TYR A 106 -9.13 0.48 -29.61
N PRO A 107 -9.00 1.21 -30.73
CA PRO A 107 -10.07 2.09 -31.19
C PRO A 107 -11.39 1.30 -31.15
N PRO A 108 -12.52 1.93 -30.81
CA PRO A 108 -13.78 1.24 -30.53
C PRO A 108 -14.27 0.32 -31.67
N ASP A 109 -13.73 0.50 -32.88
CA ASP A 109 -14.04 -0.31 -34.05
C ASP A 109 -13.03 -1.43 -34.36
N TYR A 110 -11.94 -1.56 -33.60
CA TYR A 110 -10.92 -2.59 -33.83
C TYR A 110 -11.48 -4.00 -33.68
N LEU A 111 -12.28 -4.24 -32.63
CA LEU A 111 -12.94 -5.54 -32.40
C LEU A 111 -13.98 -5.88 -33.48
N LYS A 112 -14.57 -4.87 -34.12
CA LYS A 112 -15.51 -5.08 -35.24
C LYS A 112 -14.80 -5.42 -36.55
N SER A 113 -13.53 -5.02 -36.68
CA SER A 113 -12.71 -5.30 -37.87
C SER A 113 -11.96 -6.64 -37.81
N LEU A 114 -11.88 -7.25 -36.63
CA LEU A 114 -11.21 -8.53 -36.45
C LEU A 114 -12.13 -9.67 -36.87
N SER A 115 -11.60 -10.59 -37.67
CA SER A 115 -12.28 -11.84 -37.97
C SER A 115 -12.36 -12.72 -36.71
N ALA A 116 -13.37 -13.59 -36.64
CA ALA A 116 -13.54 -14.52 -35.51
C ALA A 116 -12.28 -15.34 -35.19
N LYS A 117 -11.44 -15.64 -36.21
CA LYS A 117 -10.17 -16.34 -36.03
C LYS A 117 -9.12 -15.50 -35.30
N GLU A 118 -9.02 -14.22 -35.62
CA GLU A 118 -8.05 -13.32 -34.98
C GLU A 118 -8.46 -12.99 -33.54
N ILE A 119 -9.77 -12.92 -33.26
CA ILE A 119 -10.29 -12.80 -31.89
C ILE A 119 -9.89 -14.05 -31.09
N LEU A 120 -10.10 -15.25 -31.64
CA LEU A 120 -9.73 -16.49 -30.97
C LEU A 120 -8.22 -16.59 -30.72
N GLU A 121 -7.40 -16.15 -31.67
CA GLU A 121 -5.94 -16.14 -31.54
C GLU A 121 -5.47 -15.13 -30.47
N HIS A 122 -6.11 -13.96 -30.37
CA HIS A 122 -5.84 -12.99 -29.30
C HIS A 122 -6.24 -13.53 -27.93
N VAL A 123 -7.37 -14.23 -27.85
CA VAL A 123 -7.87 -14.88 -26.63
C VAL A 123 -6.92 -16.00 -26.21
N GLN A 124 -6.42 -16.82 -27.15
CA GLN A 124 -5.44 -17.87 -26.90
C GLN A 124 -4.05 -17.33 -26.49
N LYS A 125 -3.62 -16.20 -27.06
CA LYS A 125 -2.34 -15.54 -26.71
C LYS A 125 -2.39 -14.78 -25.39
N SER A 126 -3.58 -14.43 -24.90
CA SER A 126 -3.74 -13.83 -23.58
C SER A 126 -3.34 -14.85 -22.52
N SER A 127 -2.21 -14.60 -21.84
CA SER A 127 -1.66 -15.44 -20.77
C SER A 127 -2.65 -15.74 -19.64
N ILE A 128 -3.78 -15.02 -19.58
CA ILE A 128 -4.85 -15.21 -18.61
C ILE A 128 -5.50 -16.59 -18.77
N ILE A 129 -5.72 -17.10 -19.99
CA ILE A 129 -6.35 -18.43 -20.17
C ILE A 129 -5.40 -19.55 -19.74
N SER A 130 -4.11 -19.43 -20.07
CA SER A 130 -3.10 -20.38 -19.61
C SER A 130 -3.01 -20.41 -18.08
N LEU A 131 -3.09 -19.24 -17.43
CA LEU A 131 -3.07 -19.14 -15.98
C LEU A 131 -4.34 -19.69 -15.32
N LEU A 132 -5.52 -19.48 -15.91
CA LEU A 132 -6.78 -20.04 -15.43
C LEU A 132 -6.82 -21.57 -15.59
N TYR A 133 -6.26 -22.09 -16.68
CA TYR A 133 -6.15 -23.52 -16.92
C TYR A 133 -5.18 -24.22 -15.94
N GLU A 134 -4.04 -23.58 -15.64
CA GLU A 134 -3.09 -24.02 -14.59
C GLU A 134 -3.74 -24.02 -13.19
N HIS A 135 -4.47 -22.96 -12.83
CA HIS A 135 -5.14 -22.89 -11.52
C HIS A 135 -6.28 -23.93 -11.39
N SER A 136 -6.98 -24.24 -12.49
CA SER A 136 -8.02 -25.28 -12.52
C SER A 136 -7.46 -26.68 -12.20
N LYS A 137 -6.26 -27.02 -12.67
CA LYS A 137 -5.63 -28.34 -12.41
C LYS A 137 -5.31 -28.58 -10.94
N HIS A 138 -5.12 -27.54 -10.15
CA HIS A 138 -4.75 -27.65 -8.73
C HIS A 138 -5.95 -27.71 -7.78
N ILE A 139 -7.18 -27.54 -8.27
CA ILE A 139 -8.39 -27.72 -7.47
C ILE A 139 -8.70 -29.22 -7.43
N GLN A 140 -7.99 -29.95 -6.56
CA GLN A 140 -8.36 -31.31 -6.19
C GLN A 140 -9.72 -31.28 -5.47
N PRO A 141 -10.68 -32.15 -5.81
CA PRO A 141 -11.95 -32.23 -5.10
C PRO A 141 -11.66 -32.60 -3.64
N LYS A 142 -11.85 -31.65 -2.72
CA LYS A 142 -11.88 -31.93 -1.29
C LYS A 142 -12.98 -32.96 -1.06
N GLN A 143 -12.60 -34.20 -0.80
CA GLN A 143 -13.51 -35.19 -0.28
C GLN A 143 -13.91 -34.72 1.12
N ASN A 144 -15.12 -34.16 1.21
CA ASN A 144 -15.76 -33.84 2.47
C ASN A 144 -16.12 -35.16 3.15
N SER A 145 -15.21 -35.68 3.97
CA SER A 145 -15.56 -36.67 4.98
C SER A 145 -16.32 -35.94 6.09
N GLU A 146 -17.65 -36.10 6.08
CA GLU A 146 -18.53 -35.70 7.17
C GLU A 146 -18.10 -36.44 8.44
N HIS A 147 -17.55 -35.70 9.41
CA HIS A 147 -17.43 -36.17 10.78
C HIS A 147 -18.13 -35.16 11.70
N LEU A 148 -19.40 -35.45 11.97
CA LEU A 148 -20.17 -34.87 13.07
C LEU A 148 -19.54 -35.31 14.39
N VAL A 149 -18.91 -34.39 15.11
CA VAL A 149 -18.70 -34.52 16.55
C VAL A 149 -19.07 -33.21 17.21
N GLY A 150 -20.24 -33.23 17.88
CA GLY A 150 -20.67 -32.17 18.75
C GLY A 150 -19.78 -32.07 19.99
N SER A 151 -19.53 -30.85 20.45
CA SER A 151 -18.97 -30.58 21.77
C SER A 151 -19.42 -29.20 22.23
N ASN A 152 -20.37 -29.19 23.15
CA ASN A 152 -20.82 -28.03 23.89
C ASN A 152 -19.70 -27.55 24.82
N ALA A 153 -19.09 -26.41 24.53
CA ALA A 153 -18.15 -25.74 25.43
C ALA A 153 -18.85 -24.59 26.16
N LYS A 154 -19.01 -24.81 27.46
CA LYS A 154 -19.58 -23.95 28.49
C LYS A 154 -18.67 -22.73 28.70
N ILE A 155 -19.20 -21.52 28.50
CA ILE A 155 -18.50 -20.26 28.77
C ILE A 155 -18.65 -19.95 30.27
N GLU A 156 -17.59 -20.16 31.04
CA GLU A 156 -17.47 -19.67 32.41
C GLU A 156 -16.87 -18.25 32.41
N THR A 157 -17.70 -17.27 32.72
CA THR A 157 -17.29 -15.89 33.01
C THR A 157 -16.70 -15.83 34.43
N SER A 158 -15.38 -15.70 34.54
CA SER A 158 -14.72 -15.36 35.81
C SER A 158 -14.50 -13.85 35.92
N HIS A 159 -15.15 -13.26 36.92
CA HIS A 159 -14.94 -11.88 37.37
C HIS A 159 -13.66 -11.81 38.21
N GLY A 160 -12.61 -11.17 37.67
CA GLY A 160 -11.37 -10.88 38.37
C GLY A 160 -11.29 -9.41 38.79
N SER A 161 -11.59 -9.13 40.05
CA SER A 161 -11.39 -7.84 40.73
C SER A 161 -9.92 -7.45 40.79
N TYR A 162 -9.54 -6.33 40.17
CA TYR A 162 -8.24 -5.68 40.42
C TYR A 162 -8.38 -4.55 41.44
N LYS A 163 -7.76 -4.79 42.60
CA LYS A 163 -7.56 -3.83 43.67
C LYS A 163 -6.70 -2.65 43.20
N ARG A 164 -7.23 -1.45 43.41
CA ARG A 164 -6.51 -0.17 43.41
C ARG A 164 -5.50 -0.16 44.56
N LEU A 165 -4.21 -0.07 44.25
CA LEU A 165 -3.21 0.46 45.17
C LEU A 165 -2.61 1.71 44.53
N GLN A 166 -2.94 2.86 45.13
CA GLN A 166 -2.19 4.08 44.97
C GLN A 166 -1.13 4.14 46.06
N GLN A 167 0.12 4.40 45.68
CA GLN A 167 1.01 5.33 46.39
C GLN A 167 2.35 5.51 45.64
N ASN A 168 2.50 6.73 45.10
CA ASN A 168 3.63 7.67 45.26
C ASN A 168 5.11 7.29 44.98
N ARG A 169 5.68 8.15 44.09
CA ARG A 169 7.05 8.72 44.02
C ARG A 169 8.21 7.81 43.54
N MET A 170 8.84 8.17 42.41
CA MET A 170 10.11 8.94 42.33
C MET A 170 10.70 8.88 40.89
N TRP A 171 11.09 10.04 40.32
CA TRP A 171 12.13 10.14 39.27
C TRP A 171 13.47 9.64 39.85
N SER A 172 14.44 9.02 39.15
CA SER A 172 15.02 9.25 37.81
C SER A 172 15.97 8.06 37.44
N PRO A 173 16.66 8.04 36.28
CA PRO A 173 17.01 6.85 35.47
C PRO A 173 18.48 6.39 35.52
N SER A 174 18.78 5.16 35.03
CA SER A 174 20.00 4.86 34.23
C SER A 174 20.06 3.40 33.69
N LEU A 175 20.82 3.25 32.58
CA LEU A 175 21.37 2.04 31.92
C LEU A 175 20.38 1.06 31.24
N CYS A 176 20.33 1.01 29.90
CA CYS A 176 21.26 0.37 28.94
C CYS A 176 20.99 -1.13 28.75
N ASP A 177 20.97 -1.51 27.46
CA ASP A 177 21.12 -2.85 26.88
C ASP A 177 19.92 -3.80 26.87
N ILE A 178 19.01 -3.63 25.90
CA ILE A 178 18.45 -4.76 25.11
C ILE A 178 18.17 -4.28 23.67
N ILE A 179 19.00 -4.71 22.73
CA ILE A 179 18.72 -4.66 21.29
C ILE A 179 17.98 -5.96 20.92
N PRO A 180 16.76 -5.93 20.36
CA PRO A 180 16.29 -7.00 19.51
C PRO A 180 16.58 -6.68 18.05
N LYS A 181 17.08 -7.71 17.37
CA LYS A 181 17.37 -7.77 15.95
C LYS A 181 16.11 -7.54 15.10
N GLN A 182 16.40 -7.06 13.90
CA GLN A 182 15.52 -6.76 12.77
C GLN A 182 14.37 -7.77 12.55
N SER A 183 13.18 -7.26 12.26
CA SER A 183 12.15 -7.96 11.47
C SER A 183 11.68 -7.04 10.35
N SER A 184 12.13 -7.37 9.14
CA SER A 184 11.62 -6.83 7.87
C SER A 184 10.18 -7.29 7.65
N THR A 185 9.20 -6.41 7.84
CA THR A 185 7.86 -6.62 7.32
C THR A 185 7.81 -6.14 5.88
N GLY A 186 8.15 -7.06 4.96
CA GLY A 186 7.77 -6.91 3.56
C GLY A 186 6.26 -7.05 3.46
N ILE A 187 5.59 -5.96 3.11
CA ILE A 187 4.21 -6.01 2.66
C ILE A 187 4.27 -6.57 1.23
N ASP A 188 3.72 -7.76 1.06
CA ASP A 188 3.71 -8.48 -0.21
C ASP A 188 2.71 -7.80 -1.18
N GLU A 189 3.21 -6.84 -1.97
CA GLU A 189 2.46 -6.12 -3.02
C GLU A 189 1.81 -7.06 -4.06
N THR A 190 2.20 -8.34 -4.08
CA THR A 190 1.61 -9.33 -4.98
C THR A 190 0.18 -9.73 -4.56
N LEU A 191 -0.17 -9.64 -3.28
CA LEU A 191 -1.45 -10.14 -2.77
C LEU A 191 -2.62 -9.16 -2.99
N VAL A 192 -2.35 -7.86 -2.94
CA VAL A 192 -3.36 -6.81 -3.17
C VAL A 192 -3.68 -6.68 -4.66
N ASN A 193 -2.66 -6.80 -5.53
CA ASN A 193 -2.85 -6.81 -6.98
C ASN A 193 -3.57 -8.08 -7.48
N ARG A 194 -3.38 -9.22 -6.81
CA ARG A 194 -4.03 -10.49 -7.18
C ARG A 194 -5.54 -10.48 -6.95
N LYS A 195 -6.00 -9.98 -5.79
CA LYS A 195 -7.45 -9.89 -5.50
C LYS A 195 -8.18 -8.85 -6.36
N PHE A 196 -7.49 -7.77 -6.75
CA PHE A 196 -8.08 -6.73 -7.61
C PHE A 196 -8.13 -7.16 -9.09
N ALA A 197 -7.13 -7.93 -9.55
CA ALA A 197 -7.16 -8.54 -10.88
C ALA A 197 -8.23 -9.63 -11.01
N GLU A 198 -8.46 -10.41 -9.95
CA GLU A 198 -9.50 -11.44 -9.92
C GLU A 198 -10.91 -10.82 -10.01
N SER A 199 -11.22 -9.76 -9.25
CA SER A 199 -12.58 -9.19 -9.28
C SER A 199 -12.93 -8.50 -10.60
N VAL A 200 -11.99 -7.75 -11.19
CA VAL A 200 -12.24 -7.03 -12.46
C VAL A 200 -12.29 -7.98 -13.66
N SER A 201 -11.63 -9.13 -13.59
CA SER A 201 -11.66 -10.12 -14.67
C SER A 201 -12.97 -10.91 -14.73
N TYR A 202 -13.67 -11.10 -13.60
CA TYR A 202 -14.94 -11.83 -13.58
C TYR A 202 -16.10 -11.01 -14.13
N ASP A 203 -16.19 -9.72 -13.80
CA ASP A 203 -17.29 -8.86 -14.27
C ASP A 203 -17.23 -8.67 -15.80
N ILE A 204 -16.03 -8.43 -16.34
CA ILE A 204 -15.84 -8.26 -17.79
C ILE A 204 -16.05 -9.58 -18.55
N MET A 205 -15.61 -10.73 -18.00
CA MET A 205 -15.87 -12.02 -18.65
C MET A 205 -17.34 -12.44 -18.55
N SER A 206 -18.03 -12.12 -17.45
CA SER A 206 -19.48 -12.32 -17.31
C SER A 206 -20.23 -11.59 -18.42
N ASP A 207 -19.92 -10.31 -18.65
CA ASP A 207 -20.62 -9.51 -19.65
C ASP A 207 -20.33 -10.01 -21.07
N ILE A 208 -19.10 -10.41 -21.38
CA ILE A 208 -18.74 -11.00 -22.68
C ILE A 208 -19.43 -12.36 -22.88
N ILE A 209 -19.48 -13.22 -21.86
CA ILE A 209 -20.16 -14.52 -21.93
C ILE A 209 -21.67 -14.30 -22.13
N ASN A 210 -22.27 -13.36 -21.41
CA ASN A 210 -23.69 -13.04 -21.55
C ASN A 210 -24.02 -12.47 -22.94
N ASP A 211 -23.16 -11.63 -23.51
CA ASP A 211 -23.32 -11.12 -24.87
C ASP A 211 -23.17 -12.22 -25.93
N VAL A 212 -22.23 -13.15 -25.75
CA VAL A 212 -22.06 -14.30 -26.65
C VAL A 212 -23.27 -15.23 -26.57
N VAL A 213 -23.76 -15.54 -25.38
CA VAL A 213 -24.96 -16.35 -25.17
C VAL A 213 -26.22 -15.66 -25.71
N ALA A 214 -26.35 -14.35 -25.53
CA ALA A 214 -27.48 -13.56 -26.05
C ALA A 214 -27.47 -13.43 -27.58
N SER A 215 -26.30 -13.51 -28.22
CA SER A 215 -26.17 -13.45 -29.68
C SER A 215 -26.68 -14.70 -30.42
N GLY A 216 -27.12 -15.73 -29.69
CA GLY A 216 -27.72 -16.93 -30.28
C GLY A 216 -26.77 -17.77 -31.14
N SER A 217 -25.46 -17.58 -30.97
CA SER A 217 -24.47 -18.43 -31.61
C SER A 217 -24.42 -19.77 -30.86
N GLU A 218 -25.13 -20.78 -31.39
CA GLU A 218 -24.94 -22.16 -31.00
C GLU A 218 -23.47 -22.54 -31.25
N LEU A 219 -22.67 -22.52 -30.18
CA LEU A 219 -21.36 -23.16 -30.14
C LEU A 219 -21.61 -24.66 -30.29
N LEU A 220 -21.62 -25.13 -31.53
CA LEU A 220 -21.49 -26.54 -31.86
C LEU A 220 -20.10 -26.98 -31.38
N ILE A 221 -20.03 -27.45 -30.14
CA ILE A 221 -18.89 -28.21 -29.63
C ILE A 221 -18.94 -29.53 -30.38
N SER A 222 -18.20 -29.62 -31.48
CA SER A 222 -18.00 -30.86 -32.22
C SER A 222 -17.36 -31.90 -31.29
N GLU A 223 -18.04 -33.03 -31.06
CA GLU A 223 -17.60 -34.16 -30.23
C GLU A 223 -16.40 -34.94 -30.80
N ASP A 224 -15.79 -34.48 -31.90
CA ASP A 224 -14.78 -35.24 -32.66
C ASP A 224 -13.38 -35.31 -32.02
N PHE A 225 -13.18 -34.81 -30.79
CA PHE A 225 -11.84 -34.73 -30.17
C PHE A 225 -11.51 -35.80 -29.11
N LEU A 226 -12.34 -36.83 -28.92
CA LEU A 226 -12.10 -37.87 -27.89
C LEU A 226 -11.51 -39.22 -28.38
N TYR A 227 -11.10 -39.36 -29.64
CA TYR A 227 -10.44 -40.59 -30.11
C TYR A 227 -9.19 -40.31 -30.96
N SER A 228 -8.09 -39.90 -30.34
CA SER A 228 -6.75 -40.16 -30.88
C SER A 228 -5.69 -39.96 -29.80
N ASN A 229 -5.37 -41.04 -29.09
CA ASN A 229 -4.08 -41.27 -28.44
C ASN A 229 -3.99 -42.77 -28.15
N GLY A 230 -3.49 -43.50 -29.15
CA GLY A 230 -2.82 -44.77 -28.97
C GLY A 230 -1.33 -44.56 -28.78
#